data_AF-A0A2X1QSP4-F1
#
_entry.id   AF-A0A2X1QSP4-F1
#
_cell.length_a   1.000
_cell.length_b   1.000
_cell.length_c   1.000
_cell.angle_alpha   90.00
_cell.angle_beta   90.00
_cell.angle_gamma   90.00
#
_symmetry.space_group_name_H-M   'P 1'
#
loop_
_entity.id
_entity.type
_entity.pdbx_description
1 polymer ?
#
loop_
_entity_poly.entity_id
_entity_poly.type
_entity_poly.pdbx_seq_one_letter_code
_entity_poly.pdbx_strand_id
1 'polypeptide(L)' 'MRPEAPRGRKMEGVPKYGEIVIDSSHVAMLANAFDKAQSAQTPQQQAWSKTLLSMLHDIHQESAIYLMVRRLRD' A
#
# COMPACT_ATOMS: atom_id res chain seq x y z
N MET A 1 16.98 21.38 -2.49
CA MET A 1 16.73 20.28 -1.53
C MET A 1 15.24 20.30 -1.20
N ARG A 2 14.41 19.41 -1.77
CA ARG A 2 12.97 19.35 -1.47
C ARG A 2 12.77 18.45 -0.24
N PRO A 3 11.95 18.83 0.76
CA PRO A 3 11.78 18.03 1.96
C PRO A 3 10.98 16.75 1.66
N GLU A 4 11.53 15.63 2.10
CA GLU A 4 10.95 14.29 2.05
C GLU A 4 9.61 14.29 2.82
N ALA A 5 8.48 14.08 2.15
CA ALA A 5 7.18 14.04 2.82
C ALA A 5 7.11 12.86 3.82
N PRO A 6 6.42 12.98 4.97
CA PRO A 6 6.50 11.99 6.05
C PRO A 6 5.94 10.62 5.63
N ARG A 7 6.80 9.61 5.68
CA ARG A 7 6.49 8.17 5.51
C ARG A 7 5.49 7.74 6.60
N GLY A 8 4.23 7.50 6.23
CA GLY A 8 3.24 6.90 7.14
C GLY A 8 1.78 7.32 6.92
N ARG A 9 1.52 8.53 6.39
CA ARG A 9 0.16 9.11 6.39
C ARG A 9 -0.85 8.48 5.43
N LYS A 10 -0.43 7.62 4.50
CA LYS A 10 -1.35 7.06 3.49
C LYS A 10 -2.20 5.93 4.03
N MET A 11 -1.61 4.97 4.75
CA MET A 11 -2.37 3.87 5.36
C MET A 11 -3.29 4.37 6.49
N GLU A 12 -2.95 5.48 7.17
CA GLU A 12 -3.85 6.20 8.09
C GLU A 12 -5.09 6.77 7.39
N GLY A 13 -5.07 6.92 6.06
CA GLY A 13 -6.22 7.39 5.29
C GLY A 13 -7.35 6.36 5.20
N VAL A 14 -7.07 5.06 5.30
CA VAL A 14 -8.12 4.02 5.19
C VAL A 14 -9.09 4.07 6.37
N PRO A 15 -8.65 4.16 7.64
CA PRO A 15 -9.54 4.39 8.76
C PRO A 15 -10.19 5.79 8.74
N LYS A 16 -9.50 6.81 8.22
CA LYS A 16 -9.88 8.23 8.36
C LYS A 16 -10.81 8.76 7.25
N TYR A 17 -10.63 8.32 6.01
CA TYR A 17 -11.37 8.80 4.83
C TYR A 17 -12.19 7.68 4.16
N GLY A 18 -11.97 6.42 4.54
CA GLY A 18 -12.70 5.28 3.99
C GLY A 18 -12.18 4.78 2.64
N GLU A 19 -11.33 5.56 1.96
CA GLU A 19 -10.64 5.13 0.74
C GLU A 19 -9.24 5.73 0.62
N ILE A 20 -8.33 5.01 -0.05
CA ILE A 20 -7.03 5.52 -0.49
C ILE A 20 -6.78 5.14 -1.94
N VAL A 21 -6.15 6.05 -2.69
CA VAL A 21 -5.64 5.77 -4.03
C VAL A 21 -4.14 5.50 -3.93
N ILE A 22 -3.72 4.40 -4.55
CA ILE A 22 -2.33 3.96 -4.65
C ILE A 22 -1.94 3.99 -6.13
N ASP A 23 -0.90 4.75 -6.44
CA ASP A 23 -0.30 4.86 -7.77
C ASP A 23 1.20 4.53 -7.70
N SER A 24 1.89 4.57 -8.84
CA SER A 24 3.30 4.21 -8.98
C SER A 24 4.24 4.97 -8.04
N SER A 25 3.92 6.20 -7.65
CA SER A 25 4.74 6.98 -6.71
C SER A 25 4.70 6.45 -5.27
N HIS A 26 3.73 5.59 -4.96
CA HIS A 26 3.52 5.01 -3.63
C HIS A 26 4.06 3.59 -3.48
N VAL A 27 4.38 2.93 -4.60
CA VAL A 27 4.79 1.52 -4.64
C VAL A 27 6.00 1.27 -3.74
N ALA A 28 7.06 2.07 -3.85
CA ALA A 28 8.29 1.86 -3.08
C ALA A 28 8.08 2.00 -1.56
N MET A 29 7.25 2.96 -1.12
CA MET A 29 6.94 3.16 0.30
C MET A 29 6.12 2.00 0.85
N LEU A 30 5.10 1.56 0.11
CA LEU A 30 4.22 0.49 0.53
C LEU A 30 4.92 -0.86 0.53
N ALA A 31 5.71 -1.16 -0.51
CA ALA A 31 6.48 -2.40 -0.59
C ALA A 31 7.39 -2.58 0.63
N ASN A 32 8.12 -1.53 1.00
CA ASN A 32 8.99 -1.53 2.19
C ASN A 32 8.20 -1.68 3.50
N ALA A 33 7.01 -1.07 3.60
CA ALA A 33 6.17 -1.20 4.79
C ALA A 33 5.62 -2.64 4.95
N PHE A 34 5.19 -3.27 3.85
CA PHE A 34 4.70 -4.65 3.86
C PHE A 34 5.80 -5.66 4.11
N ASP A 35 7.00 -5.46 3.55
CA ASP A 35 8.18 -6.29 3.79
C ASP A 35 8.54 -6.32 5.29
N LYS A 36 8.61 -5.14 5.92
CA LYS A 36 8.87 -5.03 7.37
C LYS A 36 7.77 -5.60 8.25
N ALA A 37 6.51 -5.48 7.82
CA ALA A 37 5.37 -6.01 8.56
C ALA A 37 5.23 -7.54 8.42
N GLN A 38 5.83 -8.15 7.39
CA GLN A 38 5.63 -9.56 7.06
C GLN A 38 5.96 -10.51 8.22
N SER A 39 7.03 -10.24 8.97
CA SER A 39 7.45 -11.04 10.11
C SER A 39 6.48 -11.00 11.31
N ALA A 40 5.64 -9.97 11.40
CA ALA A 40 4.66 -9.79 12.48
C ALA A 40 3.23 -10.19 12.08
N GLN A 41 3.03 -10.64 10.84
CA GLN A 41 1.73 -10.97 10.28
C GLN A 41 1.36 -12.43 10.48
N THR A 42 0.07 -12.70 10.71
CA THR A 42 -0.48 -14.05 10.66
C THR A 42 -0.36 -14.65 9.24
N PRO A 43 -0.41 -15.97 9.06
CA PRO A 43 -0.33 -16.59 7.73
C PRO A 43 -1.35 -16.03 6.72
N GLN A 44 -2.56 -15.71 7.19
CA GLN A 44 -3.58 -15.10 6.36
C GLN A 44 -3.23 -13.66 5.95
N GLN A 45 -2.70 -12.86 6.88
CA GLN A 45 -2.23 -11.50 6.57
C GLN A 45 -1.03 -11.52 5.62
N GLN A 46 -0.12 -12.50 5.75
CA GLN A 46 1.00 -12.66 4.82
C GLN A 46 0.52 -12.99 3.40
N ALA A 47 -0.51 -13.83 3.26
CA ALA A 47 -1.11 -14.11 1.95
C ALA A 47 -1.68 -12.84 1.31
N TRP A 48 -2.41 -12.02 2.07
CA TRP A 48 -2.91 -10.73 1.59
C TRP A 48 -1.79 -9.75 1.23
N SER A 49 -0.74 -9.66 2.05
CA SER A 49 0.43 -8.82 1.76
C SER A 49 1.13 -9.25 0.47
N LYS A 50 1.28 -10.55 0.22
CA LYS A 50 1.86 -11.06 -1.03
C LYS A 50 1.02 -10.69 -2.25
N THR A 51 -0.31 -10.84 -2.17
CA THR A 51 -1.21 -10.43 -3.25
C THR A 51 -1.10 -8.94 -3.54
N LEU A 52 -1.09 -8.11 -2.50
CA LEU A 52 -0.99 -6.66 -2.66
C LEU A 52 0.38 -6.24 -3.22
N LEU A 53 1.47 -6.86 -2.78
CA LEU A 53 2.81 -6.63 -3.34
C LEU A 53 2.89 -6.97 -4.84
N SER A 54 2.21 -8.04 -5.29
CA SER A 54 2.11 -8.37 -6.71
C SER A 54 1.40 -7.25 -7.48
N MET A 55 0.27 -6.75 -6.98
CA MET A 55 -0.46 -5.67 -7.63
C MET A 55 0.35 -4.36 -7.68
N LEU A 56 1.13 -4.08 -6.63
CA LEU A 56 2.04 -2.94 -6.63
C LEU A 56 3.17 -3.09 -7.65
N HIS A 57 3.65 -4.31 -7.87
CA HIS A 57 4.64 -4.60 -8.91
C HIS A 57 4.07 -4.32 -10.31
N ASP A 58 2.82 -4.71 -10.56
CA ASP A 58 2.14 -4.46 -11.84
C ASP A 58 1.99 -2.95 -12.10
N ILE A 59 1.61 -2.15 -11.09
CA ILE A 59 1.57 -0.67 -11.17
C ILE A 59 2.96 -0.08 -11.46
N HIS A 60 4.02 -0.68 -10.93
CA HIS A 60 5.38 -0.22 -11.18
C HIS A 60 5.81 -0.51 -12.63
N GLN A 61 5.43 -1.65 -13.20
CA GLN A 61 5.68 -1.96 -14.61
C GLN A 61 4.83 -1.10 -15.55
N GLU A 62 3.57 -0.85 -15.19
CA GLU A 62 2.62 -0.07 -15.99
C GLU A 62 2.08 1.11 -15.18
N SER A 63 2.80 2.24 -15.25
CA SER A 63 2.53 3.44 -14.42
C SER A 63 1.16 4.12 -14.65
N ALA A 64 0.38 3.66 -15.63
CA ALA A 64 -0.99 4.13 -15.88
C ALA A 64 -2.03 3.46 -14.96
N ILE A 65 -1.65 2.40 -14.26
CA ILE A 65 -2.54 1.65 -13.36
C ILE A 65 -2.58 2.30 -11.97
N TYR A 66 -3.76 2.38 -11.37
CA TYR A 66 -3.94 2.80 -9.98
C TYR A 66 -4.88 1.83 -9.25
N LEU A 67 -4.64 1.64 -7.94
CA LEU A 67 -5.51 0.88 -7.07
C LEU A 67 -6.33 1.82 -6.19
N MET A 68 -7.62 1.54 -6.07
CA MET A 68 -8.49 2.18 -5.10
C MET A 68 -8.82 1.18 -4.00
N VAL A 69 -8.37 1.45 -2.78
CA VAL A 69 -8.67 0.62 -1.62
C VAL A 69 -9.78 1.28 -0.85
N ARG A 70 -10.91 0.58 -0.68
CA ARG A 70 -12.07 1.06 0.06
C ARG A 70 -12.30 0.19 1.29
N ARG A 71 -12.57 0.82 2.43
CA ARG A 71 -13.04 0.11 3.62
C ARG A 71 -14.47 -0.37 3.36
N LEU A 72 -14.68 -1.68 3.38
CA LEU A 72 -16.02 -2.24 3.48
C LEU A 72 -16.57 -1.89 4.87
N ARG A 73 -17.69 -1.16 4.91
CA ARG A 73 -18.46 -0.98 6.15
C ARG A 73 -19.36 -2.21 6.26
N ASP A 74 -19.38 -2.82 7.44
CA ASP A 74 -20.45 -3.73 7.85
C ASP A 74 -21.75 -2.94 8.00
#